data_AF-A0A7C4R1N9-F1
#
_entry.id   AF-A0A7C4R1N9-F1
#
_cell.length_a   1.000
_cell.length_b   1.000
_cell.length_c   1.000
_cell.angle_alpha   90.00
_cell.angle_beta   90.00
_cell.angle_gamma   90.00
#
_symmetry.space_group_name_H-M   'P 1'
#
loop_
_entity.id
_entity.type
_entity.pdbx_description
1 polymer ?
#
loop_
_entity_poly.entity_id
_entity_poly.type
_entity_poly.pdbx_seq_one_letter_code
_entity_poly.pdbx_strand_id
1 'polypeptide(L)'
;MPDPLRGASPAVVSREGRPLRPAAAPAGRGGKEERLQAACQEMESLFLQHLLGEMRKTIDRAGLFDGGRAEELYTSFLDAERARVMASSGGLGLSRLLYEQLAPRLSDRPAGPGSSRQSD
;
A
#
# COMPACT_ATOMS: atom_id res chain seq x y z
N MET A 1 -4.01 33.51 66.32
CA MET A 1 -4.74 32.67 65.35
C MET A 1 -5.01 33.51 64.11
N PRO A 2 -4.42 33.12 62.97
CA PRO A 2 -5.20 32.41 61.93
C PRO A 2 -4.99 30.89 61.95
N ASP A 3 -5.95 30.22 61.31
CA ASP A 3 -6.43 28.86 61.52
C ASP A 3 -5.60 27.73 60.84
N PRO A 4 -5.69 26.47 61.31
CA PRO A 4 -4.89 25.33 60.90
C PRO A 4 -5.68 24.38 59.99
N LEU A 5 -5.34 24.26 58.71
CA LEU A 5 -5.85 23.17 57.87
C LEU A 5 -4.80 22.69 56.87
N ARG A 6 -4.09 21.62 57.27
CA ARG A 6 -4.04 20.34 56.56
C ARG A 6 -4.34 20.41 55.04
N GLY A 7 -3.32 20.14 54.24
CA GLY A 7 -3.44 19.75 52.83
C GLY A 7 -2.08 19.28 52.33
N ALA A 8 -1.68 18.05 52.66
CA ALA A 8 -1.78 16.93 51.72
C ALA A 8 -1.19 17.29 50.35
N SER A 9 0.03 16.79 50.09
CA SER A 9 0.54 16.67 48.73
C SER A 9 -0.50 16.00 47.84
N PRO A 10 -0.59 16.40 46.57
CA PRO A 10 -0.76 15.42 45.52
C PRO A 10 0.54 15.37 44.73
N ALA A 11 1.09 14.16 44.73
CA ALA A 11 2.05 13.73 43.74
C ALA A 11 1.64 14.23 42.36
N VAL A 12 2.62 14.78 41.65
CA VAL A 12 2.60 15.01 40.22
C VAL A 12 2.05 13.76 39.54
N VAL A 13 0.82 13.85 39.03
CA VAL A 13 0.25 12.80 38.17
C VAL A 13 1.03 12.84 36.87
N SER A 14 2.03 11.96 36.79
CA SER A 14 2.76 11.65 35.57
C SER A 14 1.77 11.02 34.61
N ARG A 15 1.33 11.83 33.66
CA ARG A 15 0.29 11.50 32.68
C ARG A 15 0.98 10.98 31.43
N GLU A 16 1.60 9.81 31.51
CA GLU A 16 2.22 9.16 30.36
C GLU A 16 1.85 7.69 30.29
N GLY A 17 1.43 7.28 29.08
CA GLY A 17 1.05 5.91 28.78
C GLY A 17 -0.44 5.70 28.50
N ARG A 18 -1.08 6.52 27.65
CA ARG A 18 -2.20 5.96 26.86
C ARG A 18 -1.59 4.97 25.88
N PRO A 19 -1.92 3.68 25.93
CA PRO A 19 -1.58 2.79 24.83
C PRO A 19 -2.29 3.33 23.59
N LEU A 20 -1.52 3.62 22.53
CA LEU A 20 -2.08 3.83 21.20
C LEU A 20 -2.81 2.54 20.84
N ARG A 21 -4.14 2.54 20.97
CA ARG A 21 -4.96 1.48 20.38
C ARG A 21 -4.58 1.45 18.90
N PRO A 22 -4.16 0.30 18.34
CA PRO A 22 -4.04 0.20 16.91
C PRO A 22 -5.41 0.52 16.33
N ALA A 23 -5.48 1.56 15.49
CA ALA A 23 -6.68 1.85 14.73
C ALA A 23 -6.96 0.59 13.91
N ALA A 24 -7.98 -0.17 14.29
CA ALA A 24 -8.44 -1.30 13.51
C ALA A 24 -8.82 -0.73 12.13
N ALA A 25 -8.03 -1.08 11.13
CA ALA A 25 -8.32 -0.79 9.73
C ALA A 25 -9.76 -1.23 9.42
N PRO A 26 -10.49 -0.53 8.54
CA PRO A 26 -11.88 -0.87 8.25
C PRO A 26 -11.94 -2.26 7.62
N ALA A 27 -12.20 -3.27 8.45
CA ALA A 27 -12.52 -4.63 8.03
C ALA A 27 -13.98 -4.64 7.54
N GLY A 28 -14.25 -3.85 6.51
CA GLY A 28 -15.53 -3.74 5.83
C GLY A 28 -15.36 -3.95 4.33
N ARG A 29 -16.48 -4.03 3.60
CA ARG A 29 -16.49 -4.26 2.15
C ARG A 29 -15.64 -3.23 1.39
N GLY A 30 -15.66 -1.95 1.82
CA GLY A 30 -14.83 -0.88 1.26
C GLY A 30 -13.33 -1.09 1.39
N GLY A 31 -12.85 -1.63 2.52
CA GLY A 31 -11.42 -1.91 2.69
C GLY A 31 -10.90 -3.07 1.82
N LYS A 32 -11.78 -3.96 1.35
CA LYS A 32 -11.41 -5.02 0.38
C LYS A 32 -11.35 -4.46 -1.04
N GLU A 33 -12.24 -3.53 -1.37
CA GLU A 33 -12.33 -2.90 -2.68
C GLU A 33 -11.14 -1.97 -2.94
N GLU A 34 -10.74 -1.16 -1.95
CA GLU A 34 -9.52 -0.34 -2.00
C GLU A 34 -8.26 -1.19 -2.22
N ARG A 35 -8.15 -2.33 -1.53
CA ARG A 35 -7.01 -3.26 -1.72
C ARG A 35 -6.99 -3.88 -3.10
N LEU A 36 -8.16 -4.20 -3.66
CA LEU A 36 -8.26 -4.73 -5.01
C LEU A 36 -7.81 -3.68 -6.02
N GLN A 37 -8.27 -2.43 -5.87
CA GLN A 37 -7.86 -1.32 -6.73
C GLN A 37 -6.35 -1.09 -6.67
N ALA A 38 -5.77 -1.08 -5.47
CA ALA A 38 -4.32 -0.94 -5.27
C ALA A 38 -3.54 -2.08 -5.94
N ALA A 39 -3.96 -3.33 -5.75
CA ALA A 39 -3.32 -4.49 -6.37
C ALA A 39 -3.40 -4.44 -7.91
N CYS A 40 -4.52 -3.99 -8.48
CA CYS A 40 -4.66 -3.81 -9.93
C CYS A 40 -3.71 -2.71 -10.46
N GLN A 41 -3.56 -1.60 -9.74
CA GLN A 41 -2.60 -0.54 -10.09
C GLN A 41 -1.15 -1.03 -10.00
N GLU A 42 -0.81 -1.79 -8.96
CA GLU A 42 0.53 -2.38 -8.83
C GLU A 42 0.83 -3.33 -9.99
N MET A 43 -0.14 -4.14 -10.41
CA MET A 43 0.04 -5.04 -11.54
C MET A 43 0.29 -4.29 -12.85
N GLU A 44 -0.43 -3.18 -13.09
CA GLU A 44 -0.18 -2.31 -14.25
C GLU A 44 1.23 -1.67 -14.17
N SER A 45 1.70 -1.30 -12.98
CA SER A 45 3.05 -0.76 -12.82
C SER A 45 4.14 -1.78 -13.19
N LEU A 46 3.98 -3.06 -12.82
CA LEU A 46 4.91 -4.12 -13.20
C LEU A 46 4.90 -4.35 -14.71
N PHE A 47 3.72 -4.33 -15.32
CA PHE A 47 3.58 -4.45 -16.77
C PHE A 47 4.28 -3.29 -17.51
N LEU A 48 4.05 -2.06 -17.07
CA LEU A 48 4.68 -0.88 -17.64
C LEU A 48 6.20 -0.91 -17.50
N GLN A 49 6.72 -1.33 -16.34
CA GLN A 49 8.16 -1.50 -16.15
C GLN A 49 8.75 -2.50 -17.15
N HIS A 50 8.08 -3.64 -17.34
CA HIS A 50 8.50 -4.65 -18.30
C HIS A 50 8.45 -4.11 -19.74
N LEU A 51 7.37 -3.43 -20.11
CA LEU A 51 7.20 -2.82 -21.42
C LEU A 51 8.31 -1.80 -21.73
N LEU A 52 8.63 -0.91 -20.78
CA LEU A 52 9.74 0.04 -20.92
C LEU A 52 11.09 -0.68 -21.11
N GLY A 53 11.28 -1.79 -20.39
CA GLY A 53 12.41 -2.69 -20.57
C GLY A 53 12.54 -3.22 -22.00
N GLU A 54 11.46 -3.81 -22.53
CA GLU A 54 11.45 -4.35 -23.89
C GLU A 54 11.62 -3.27 -24.96
N MET A 55 10.98 -2.10 -24.79
CA MET A 55 11.13 -0.97 -25.70
C MET A 55 12.58 -0.47 -25.80
N ARG A 56 13.36 -0.53 -24.71
CA ARG A 56 14.78 -0.16 -24.78
C ARG A 56 15.65 -1.23 -25.44
N LYS A 57 15.28 -2.51 -25.35
CA LYS A 57 16.02 -3.57 -26.03
C LYS A 57 15.93 -3.43 -27.56
N THR A 58 14.92 -2.74 -28.08
CA THR A 58 14.80 -2.44 -29.51
C THR A 58 15.64 -1.25 -29.97
N ILE A 59 16.27 -0.52 -29.04
CA ILE A 59 17.18 0.58 -29.39
C ILE A 59 18.59 0.01 -29.45
N ASP A 60 19.16 -0.04 -30.64
CA ASP A 60 20.56 -0.43 -30.84
C ASP A 60 21.47 0.51 -30.05
N ARG A 61 22.11 0.00 -29.01
CA ARG A 61 23.11 0.73 -28.23
C ARG A 61 24.42 0.76 -29.02
N ALA A 62 24.48 1.59 -30.05
CA ALA A 62 25.67 1.80 -30.85
C ALA A 62 26.55 2.87 -30.18
N GLY A 63 27.49 2.45 -29.33
CA GLY A 63 28.46 3.37 -28.74
C GLY A 63 29.61 2.64 -28.05
N LEU A 64 30.82 3.22 -28.15
CA LEU A 64 32.03 2.78 -27.44
C LEU A 64 31.92 2.95 -25.90
N PHE A 65 30.82 3.55 -25.44
CA PHE A 65 30.48 3.83 -24.05
C PHE A 65 29.03 3.42 -23.81
N ASP A 66 28.76 2.12 -23.63
CA ASP A 66 27.55 1.73 -22.90
C ASP A 66 27.82 1.98 -21.41
N GLY A 67 26.86 2.52 -20.65
CA GLY A 67 27.07 2.87 -19.24
C GLY A 67 27.19 1.66 -18.31
N GLY A 68 27.41 0.46 -18.84
CA GLY A 68 27.67 -0.76 -18.11
C GLY A 68 26.58 -1.17 -17.12
N ARG A 69 26.93 -2.13 -16.27
CA ARG A 69 26.00 -2.74 -15.29
C ARG A 69 25.41 -1.75 -14.29
N ALA A 70 26.14 -0.68 -13.95
CA ALA A 70 25.68 0.32 -13.01
C ALA A 70 24.57 1.19 -13.62
N GLU A 71 24.71 1.60 -14.88
CA GLU A 71 23.66 2.32 -15.61
C GLU A 71 22.43 1.44 -15.81
N GLU A 72 22.60 0.16 -16.16
CA GLU A 72 21.48 -0.78 -16.32
C GLU A 72 20.67 -0.91 -15.02
N LEU A 73 21.34 -1.07 -13.88
CA LEU A 73 20.68 -1.18 -12.58
C LEU A 73 19.97 0.14 -12.23
N TYR A 74 20.64 1.27 -12.37
CA TYR A 74 20.03 2.59 -12.12
C TYR A 74 18.81 2.82 -13.02
N THR A 75 18.91 2.50 -14.30
CA THR A 75 17.82 2.62 -15.27
C THR A 75 16.65 1.74 -14.86
N SER A 76 16.90 0.49 -14.43
CA SER A 76 15.84 -0.42 -13.99
C SER A 76 15.03 0.11 -12.79
N PHE A 77 15.71 0.78 -11.84
CA PHE A 77 15.05 1.44 -10.71
C PHE A 77 14.29 2.69 -11.16
N LEU A 78 14.88 3.48 -12.06
CA LEU A 78 14.21 4.64 -12.63
C LEU A 78 12.91 4.24 -13.34
N ASP A 79 12.91 3.14 -14.07
CA ASP A 79 11.71 2.63 -14.74
C ASP A 79 10.67 2.10 -13.77
N ALA A 80 11.10 1.48 -12.67
CA ALA A 80 10.18 1.04 -11.63
C ALA A 80 9.37 2.23 -11.09
N GLU A 81 10.04 3.33 -10.77
CA GLU A 81 9.39 4.55 -10.29
C GLU A 81 8.55 5.22 -11.37
N ARG A 82 9.06 5.30 -12.61
CA ARG A 82 8.27 5.83 -13.74
C ARG A 82 6.99 5.03 -13.94
N ALA A 83 7.09 3.70 -13.93
CA ALA A 83 5.96 2.82 -14.12
C ALA A 83 4.93 2.94 -12.98
N ARG A 84 5.38 3.10 -11.74
CA ARG A 84 4.50 3.38 -10.58
C ARG A 84 3.74 4.70 -10.76
N VAL A 85 4.42 5.77 -11.15
CA VAL A 85 3.79 7.08 -11.42
C VAL A 85 2.81 6.98 -12.59
N MET A 86 3.20 6.33 -13.68
CA MET A 86 2.34 6.12 -14.85
C MET A 86 1.08 5.32 -14.50
N ALA A 87 1.20 4.21 -13.77
CA ALA A 87 0.05 3.42 -13.34
C ALA A 87 -0.89 4.23 -12.42
N SER A 88 -0.34 5.01 -11.50
CA SER A 88 -1.16 5.87 -10.60
C SER A 88 -1.92 6.99 -11.33
N SER A 89 -1.41 7.43 -12.48
CA SER A 89 -2.02 8.48 -13.31
C SER A 89 -2.94 7.94 -14.40
N GLY A 90 -3.22 6.63 -14.40
CA GLY A 90 -4.16 5.98 -15.32
C GLY A 90 -3.50 5.20 -16.46
N GLY A 91 -2.18 5.29 -16.61
CA GLY A 91 -1.34 4.39 -17.42
C GLY A 91 -1.94 4.02 -18.79
N LEU A 92 -2.10 2.72 -19.00
CA LEU A 92 -2.71 2.12 -20.19
C LEU A 92 -4.18 1.73 -19.95
N GLY A 93 -4.68 1.90 -18.73
CA GLY A 93 -6.02 1.51 -18.31
C GLY A 93 -6.15 0.02 -17.95
N LEU A 94 -5.05 -0.72 -17.85
CA LEU A 94 -5.08 -2.16 -17.55
C LEU A 94 -5.57 -2.43 -16.13
N SER A 95 -5.18 -1.59 -15.17
CA SER A 95 -5.65 -1.69 -13.79
C SER A 95 -7.16 -1.58 -13.69
N ARG A 96 -7.77 -0.66 -14.45
CA ARG A 96 -9.23 -0.49 -14.52
C ARG A 96 -9.91 -1.72 -15.12
N LEU A 97 -9.41 -2.24 -16.24
CA LEU A 97 -9.97 -3.43 -16.87
C LEU A 97 -9.97 -4.61 -15.90
N LEU A 98 -8.86 -4.83 -15.19
CA LEU A 98 -8.76 -5.91 -14.21
C LEU A 98 -9.68 -5.72 -13.03
N TYR A 99 -9.77 -4.50 -12.53
CA TYR A 99 -10.69 -4.16 -11.45
C TYR A 99 -12.13 -4.49 -11.84
N GLU A 100 -12.57 -4.09 -13.04
CA GLU A 100 -13.91 -4.38 -13.55
C GLU A 100 -14.19 -5.90 -13.66
N GLN A 101 -13.18 -6.71 -13.96
CA GLN A 101 -13.30 -8.17 -14.02
C GLN A 101 -13.29 -8.85 -12.64
N LEU A 102 -12.55 -8.30 -11.67
CA LEU A 102 -12.33 -8.92 -10.37
C LEU A 102 -13.31 -8.43 -9.29
N ALA A 103 -13.75 -7.17 -9.35
CA ALA A 103 -14.65 -6.58 -8.36
C ALA A 103 -15.95 -7.38 -8.15
N PRO A 104 -16.64 -7.89 -9.21
CA PRO A 104 -17.83 -8.72 -9.03
C PRO A 104 -17.58 -10.03 -8.27
N ARG A 105 -16.35 -10.56 -8.31
CA ARG A 105 -15.97 -11.80 -7.62
C ARG A 105 -15.70 -11.58 -6.13
N LEU A 106 -15.52 -10.33 -5.71
CA LEU A 106 -15.26 -9.96 -4.32
C LEU A 106 -16.53 -10.12 -3.45
N SER A 107 -17.72 -10.01 -4.04
CA SER A 107 -19.01 -10.22 -3.36
C SER A 107 -19.44 -11.68 -3.27
N ASP A 108 -18.92 -12.54 -4.15
CA ASP A 108 -19.36 -13.94 -4.30
C ASP A 108 -18.59 -14.92 -3.39
N ARG A 109 -17.58 -14.42 -2.63
CA ARG A 109 -16.88 -15.22 -1.63
C ARG A 109 -17.75 -15.31 -0.36
N PRO A 110 -18.32 -16.48 -0.02
CA PRO A 110 -19.00 -16.64 1.27
C PRO A 110 -18.01 -16.33 2.39
N ALA A 111 -18.46 -15.55 3.38
CA ALA A 111 -17.71 -15.34 4.60
C ALA A 111 -17.33 -16.73 5.15
N GLY A 112 -16.02 -16.98 5.31
CA GLY A 112 -15.54 -18.30 5.72
C GLY A 112 -16.21 -18.78 7.01
N PRO A 113 -16.42 -20.09 7.19
CA PRO A 113 -17.03 -20.62 8.41
C PRO A 113 -16.03 -20.48 9.56
N GLY A 114 -16.34 -19.63 10.55
CA GLY A 114 -15.56 -19.56 11.79
C GLY A 114 -15.73 -18.27 12.58
N SER A 115 -16.84 -18.15 13.33
CA SER A 115 -16.91 -17.40 14.62
C SER A 115 -18.30 -17.52 15.27
N SER A 116 -18.94 -18.68 15.21
CA SER A 116 -20.13 -18.96 16.03
C SER A 116 -20.15 -20.42 16.45
N ARG A 117 -19.69 -20.66 17.69
CA ARG A 117 -19.82 -21.81 18.59
C ARG A 117 -18.68 -21.64 19.60
N GLN A 118 -18.86 -21.55 20.91
CA GLN A 118 -20.00 -21.85 21.77
C GLN A 118 -19.74 -21.11 23.09
N SER A 119 -20.72 -20.35 23.54
CA SER A 119 -20.93 -20.04 24.94
C SER A 119 -21.77 -21.19 25.51
N ASP A 120 -21.13 -22.05 26.30
CA ASP A 120 -21.73 -22.92 27.31
C ASP A 120 -20.78 -22.92 28.52
#